data_AF-A0A5C7HEF7-F1
#
_entry.id   AF-A0A5C7HEF7-F1
#
_cell.length_a   1.000
_cell.length_b   1.000
_cell.length_c   1.000
_cell.angle_alpha   90.00
_cell.angle_beta   90.00
_cell.angle_gamma   90.00
#
_symmetry.space_group_name_H-M   'P 1'
#
loop_
_entity.id
_entity.type
_entity.pdbx_description
1 polymer ?
#
loop_
_entity_poly.entity_id
_entity_poly.type
_entity_poly.pdbx_seq_one_letter_code
_entity_poly.pdbx_strand_id
1 'polypeptide(L)'
;MSFFIFLYFSFLLFLFHPASSRQPTCHESERSALLRFKESFSIKKSISVDPSAYCKTELWNLEEDSDCCSWDGVECNEDTGYVIKLDLGSSCLYGFIDSTNTLFNLVHLQWLSLADNHFNSSKIPSEIKNLSNLSHLNLSYSVFSGQIPSEILELSKLESLDLSGYNRLELQQPGLESLVRKLTNLRVLDLGRVNISSSLSHVLTDLSSLNFLSLANCELKGTIPSSLGNLTNLVYLDLSSNYFGGTPALFSGTIWPSLDNLSNLAHLDMRGCNLSGRDPASSLSNLTQLTYLDLSQNNFSSPSSLLSWISKNTKLTHLSLSYISNLSGQDPASSLSNLNQLYYLDLYNNNIGGGEGSESSFAFGWKVVAIGYACGLIIGVVVGHIFCTKKYECVEEALRMHPAGHLLPRKARETCEICGYTIPAKAKVLINVYAIGRDPKSWKDPENFRPERFEGSSIDFRGNNFELLLFGSGRRMCPGISFAISNIELE
;
A
#
# COMPACT_ATOMS: atom_id res chain seq x y z
N MET A 1 -46.46 53.15 19.70
CA MET A 1 -45.40 53.66 18.79
C MET A 1 -44.13 52.82 18.78
N SER A 2 -43.83 52.01 19.80
CA SER A 2 -42.56 51.23 19.83
C SER A 2 -42.52 49.99 18.93
N PHE A 3 -43.68 49.43 18.55
CA PHE A 3 -43.75 48.21 17.74
C PHE A 3 -43.57 48.47 16.23
N PHE A 4 -43.97 49.66 15.75
CA PHE A 4 -43.82 50.05 14.34
C PHE A 4 -42.38 50.47 13.99
N ILE A 5 -41.61 50.99 14.96
CA ILE A 5 -40.20 51.34 14.77
C ILE A 5 -39.33 50.08 14.63
N PHE A 6 -39.67 49.01 15.36
CA PHE A 6 -38.96 47.73 15.30
C PHE A 6 -39.13 47.02 13.95
N LEU A 7 -40.34 47.08 13.36
CA LEU A 7 -40.63 46.54 12.03
C LEU A 7 -39.95 47.34 10.90
N TYR A 8 -39.77 48.65 11.08
CA TYR A 8 -39.08 49.50 10.10
C TYR A 8 -37.56 49.28 10.11
N PHE A 9 -36.96 49.05 11.28
CA PHE A 9 -35.54 48.69 11.40
C PHE A 9 -35.25 47.26 10.89
N SER A 10 -36.16 46.30 11.09
CA SER A 10 -36.00 44.97 10.49
C SER A 10 -36.12 44.98 8.97
N PHE A 11 -36.90 45.91 8.39
CA PHE A 11 -37.06 46.03 6.94
C PHE A 11 -35.84 46.73 6.28
N LEU A 12 -35.16 47.63 6.98
CA LEU A 12 -33.91 48.25 6.51
C LEU A 12 -32.71 47.28 6.54
N LEU A 13 -32.72 46.28 7.42
CA LEU A 13 -31.70 45.20 7.42
C LEU A 13 -31.87 44.21 6.26
N PHE A 14 -33.06 44.12 5.64
CA PHE A 14 -33.29 43.31 4.43
C PHE A 14 -32.90 44.03 3.12
N LEU A 15 -32.70 45.35 3.15
CA LEU A 15 -32.24 46.15 2.01
C LEU A 15 -30.70 46.23 1.91
N PHE A 16 -29.97 45.74 2.91
CA PHE A 16 -28.55 45.43 2.81
C PHE A 16 -28.37 43.92 2.72
N HIS A 17 -28.81 43.33 1.60
CA HIS A 17 -28.03 42.21 1.09
C HIS A 17 -26.65 42.79 0.81
N PRO A 18 -25.54 42.18 1.31
CA PRO A 18 -24.27 42.42 0.67
C PRO A 18 -24.53 42.15 -0.80
N ALA A 19 -24.19 43.11 -1.69
CA ALA A 19 -24.14 42.81 -3.10
C ALA A 19 -23.39 41.48 -3.19
N SER A 20 -24.04 40.43 -3.70
CA SER A 20 -23.41 39.13 -3.90
C SER A 20 -22.12 39.43 -4.63
N SER A 21 -20.99 39.41 -3.93
CA SER A 21 -19.70 39.63 -4.56
C SER A 21 -19.61 38.45 -5.51
N ARG A 22 -19.77 38.70 -6.82
CA ARG A 22 -19.47 37.69 -7.82
C ARG A 22 -18.10 37.17 -7.44
N GLN A 23 -18.01 35.88 -7.12
CA GLN A 23 -16.71 35.29 -6.90
C GLN A 23 -15.87 35.58 -8.15
N PRO A 24 -14.62 36.04 -7.97
CA PRO A 24 -13.77 36.32 -9.10
C PRO A 24 -13.59 35.04 -9.91
N THR A 25 -13.91 35.13 -11.20
CA THR A 25 -13.71 34.05 -12.16
C THR A 25 -12.23 33.83 -12.41
N CYS A 26 -11.86 32.65 -12.90
CA CYS A 26 -10.49 32.36 -13.31
C CYS A 26 -9.89 33.45 -14.22
N HIS A 27 -8.64 33.81 -13.97
CA HIS A 27 -7.92 34.74 -14.84
C HIS A 27 -7.69 34.11 -16.22
N GLU A 28 -8.04 34.84 -17.28
CA GLU A 28 -7.96 34.34 -18.66
C GLU A 28 -6.54 33.89 -19.06
N SER A 29 -5.50 34.52 -18.50
CA SER A 29 -4.12 34.11 -18.73
C SER A 29 -3.79 32.73 -18.14
N GLU A 30 -4.32 32.41 -16.95
CA GLU A 30 -4.11 31.12 -16.29
C GLU A 30 -4.97 30.03 -16.92
N ARG A 31 -6.22 30.37 -17.28
CA ARG A 31 -7.08 29.52 -18.12
C ARG A 31 -6.38 29.14 -19.43
N SER A 32 -5.88 30.12 -20.16
CA SER A 32 -5.13 29.91 -21.41
C SER A 32 -3.88 29.07 -21.21
N ALA A 33 -3.16 29.26 -20.10
CA ALA A 33 -2.00 28.44 -19.76
C ALA A 33 -2.39 26.97 -19.51
N LEU A 34 -3.47 26.70 -18.76
CA LEU A 34 -3.96 25.34 -18.51
C LEU A 34 -4.40 24.62 -19.80
N LEU A 35 -5.02 25.32 -20.74
CA LEU A 35 -5.41 24.73 -22.04
C LEU A 35 -4.19 24.38 -22.90
N ARG A 36 -3.22 25.30 -23.02
CA ARG A 36 -1.97 25.03 -23.75
C ARG A 36 -1.14 23.93 -23.08
N PHE A 37 -1.18 23.86 -21.75
CA PHE A 37 -0.58 22.78 -20.98
C PHE A 37 -1.19 21.45 -21.39
N LYS A 38 -2.53 21.34 -21.38
CA LYS A 38 -3.26 20.14 -21.80
C LYS A 38 -2.90 19.73 -23.24
N GLU A 39 -2.83 20.68 -24.17
CA GLU A 39 -2.48 20.43 -25.58
C GLU A 39 -1.09 19.83 -25.79
N SER A 40 -0.19 19.97 -24.81
CA SER A 40 1.17 19.41 -24.86
C SER A 40 1.19 17.89 -24.63
N PHE A 41 0.07 17.27 -24.22
CA PHE A 41 0.02 15.87 -23.84
C PHE A 41 -1.06 15.08 -24.60
N SER A 42 -0.75 13.82 -24.86
CA SER A 42 -1.74 12.82 -25.27
C SER A 42 -2.38 12.18 -24.04
N ILE A 43 -3.66 11.82 -24.13
CA ILE A 43 -4.37 11.11 -23.06
C ILE A 43 -4.32 9.60 -23.31
N LYS A 44 -3.79 8.84 -22.34
CA LYS A 44 -3.67 7.37 -22.43
C LYS A 44 -4.06 6.71 -21.10
N LYS A 45 -5.26 6.13 -21.05
CA LYS A 45 -5.84 5.47 -19.85
C LYS A 45 -5.00 4.32 -19.29
N SER A 46 -4.19 3.66 -20.13
CA SER A 46 -3.40 2.50 -19.75
C SER A 46 -2.12 2.82 -18.96
N ILE A 47 -1.88 4.09 -18.63
CA ILE A 47 -0.59 4.54 -18.08
C ILE A 47 -0.59 4.67 -16.57
N SER A 48 -1.69 5.16 -16.00
CA SER A 48 -1.80 5.32 -14.56
C SER A 48 -1.87 3.95 -13.88
N VAL A 49 -1.09 3.80 -12.81
CA VAL A 49 -1.00 2.57 -12.03
C VAL A 49 -2.22 2.43 -11.12
N ASP A 50 -2.82 3.55 -10.69
CA ASP A 50 -4.01 3.53 -9.84
C ASP A 50 -5.21 2.91 -10.60
N PRO A 51 -5.81 1.82 -10.09
CA PRO A 51 -7.02 1.23 -10.68
C PRO A 51 -8.24 2.17 -10.72
N SER A 52 -8.22 3.25 -9.94
CA SER A 52 -9.26 4.28 -9.87
C SER A 52 -8.94 5.53 -10.71
N ALA A 53 -7.81 5.54 -11.43
CA ALA A 53 -7.40 6.64 -12.28
C ALA A 53 -8.46 7.02 -13.34
N TYR A 54 -8.60 8.33 -13.56
CA TYR A 54 -9.42 8.87 -14.64
C TYR A 54 -8.82 10.17 -15.18
N CYS A 55 -9.04 10.44 -16.45
CA CYS A 55 -8.33 11.50 -17.17
C CYS A 55 -9.01 12.86 -16.98
N LYS A 56 -8.73 13.53 -15.85
CA LYS A 56 -9.35 14.81 -15.44
C LYS A 56 -9.39 15.86 -16.55
N THR A 57 -8.31 15.97 -17.32
CA THR A 57 -8.17 16.99 -18.35
C THR A 57 -9.06 16.74 -19.58
N GLU A 58 -9.68 15.56 -19.76
CA GLU A 58 -10.59 15.31 -20.90
C GLU A 58 -11.78 16.27 -20.89
N LEU A 59 -12.29 16.62 -19.71
CA LEU A 59 -13.45 17.49 -19.52
C LEU A 59 -13.10 18.98 -19.46
N TRP A 60 -11.81 19.32 -19.44
CA TRP A 60 -11.38 20.71 -19.56
C TRP A 60 -11.73 21.18 -20.97
N ASN A 61 -12.48 22.27 -21.06
CA ASN A 61 -13.06 22.82 -22.29
C ASN A 61 -14.32 22.09 -22.80
N LEU A 62 -15.46 22.40 -22.18
CA LEU A 62 -16.78 22.10 -22.75
C LEU A 62 -17.43 23.32 -23.42
N GLU A 63 -17.02 24.56 -23.10
CA GLU A 63 -17.58 25.82 -23.66
C GLU A 63 -16.54 26.96 -23.64
N GLU A 64 -16.62 27.92 -24.58
CA GLU A 64 -15.68 29.05 -24.74
C GLU A 64 -15.59 29.96 -23.50
N ASP A 65 -16.66 30.06 -22.71
CA ASP A 65 -16.75 30.89 -21.49
C ASP A 65 -16.58 30.07 -20.19
N SER A 66 -16.11 28.82 -20.28
CA SER A 66 -15.97 27.98 -19.09
C SER A 66 -14.90 28.50 -18.13
N ASP A 67 -15.31 28.70 -16.87
CA ASP A 67 -14.45 29.14 -15.77
C ASP A 67 -13.51 28.01 -15.34
N CYS A 68 -12.19 28.23 -15.46
CA CYS A 68 -11.19 27.22 -15.13
C CYS A 68 -11.20 26.80 -13.65
N CYS A 69 -11.73 27.64 -12.76
CA CYS A 69 -11.85 27.32 -11.34
C CYS A 69 -12.86 26.20 -11.05
N SER A 70 -13.68 25.83 -12.04
CA SER A 70 -14.61 24.69 -11.98
C SER A 70 -14.05 23.40 -12.56
N TRP A 71 -12.84 23.43 -13.13
CA TRP A 71 -12.26 22.27 -13.80
C TRP A 71 -11.73 21.25 -12.80
N ASP A 72 -11.97 19.96 -13.07
CA ASP A 72 -11.45 18.86 -12.26
C ASP A 72 -9.93 19.00 -12.08
N GLY A 73 -9.51 18.97 -10.81
CA GLY A 73 -8.10 19.12 -10.43
C GLY A 73 -7.60 20.56 -10.36
N VAL A 74 -8.41 21.56 -10.68
CA VAL A 74 -8.06 22.99 -10.53
C VAL A 74 -8.78 23.57 -9.32
N GLU A 75 -8.07 24.31 -8.49
CA GLU A 75 -8.63 25.06 -7.37
C GLU A 75 -8.04 26.47 -7.35
N CYS A 76 -8.92 27.46 -7.27
CA CYS A 76 -8.59 28.87 -7.29
C CYS A 76 -8.75 29.51 -5.90
N ASN A 77 -8.02 30.59 -5.67
CA ASN A 77 -8.21 31.41 -4.49
C ASN A 77 -9.56 32.15 -4.56
N GLU A 78 -10.40 31.99 -3.53
CA GLU A 78 -11.77 32.53 -3.50
C GLU A 78 -11.85 34.05 -3.60
N ASP A 79 -10.80 34.78 -3.18
CA ASP A 79 -10.78 36.24 -3.15
C ASP A 79 -10.20 36.87 -4.42
N THR A 80 -9.33 36.15 -5.13
CA THR A 80 -8.54 36.70 -6.25
C THR A 80 -8.79 36.02 -7.59
N GLY A 81 -9.32 34.80 -7.59
CA GLY A 81 -9.56 33.99 -8.79
C GLY A 81 -8.29 33.38 -9.41
N TYR A 82 -7.12 33.54 -8.78
CA TYR A 82 -5.88 32.90 -9.24
C TYR A 82 -5.86 31.40 -8.92
N VAL A 83 -5.32 30.60 -9.84
CA VAL A 83 -5.12 29.15 -9.67
C VAL A 83 -4.03 28.92 -8.63
N ILE A 84 -4.41 28.35 -7.49
CA ILE A 84 -3.51 28.07 -6.37
C ILE A 84 -3.21 26.58 -6.23
N LYS A 85 -4.04 25.71 -6.81
CA LYS A 85 -3.81 24.27 -6.77
C LYS A 85 -4.13 23.63 -8.10
N LEU A 86 -3.23 22.75 -8.51
CA LEU A 86 -3.36 21.90 -9.68
C LEU A 86 -3.03 20.45 -9.28
N ASP A 87 -4.06 19.60 -9.20
CA ASP A 87 -3.95 18.18 -8.91
C ASP A 87 -4.33 17.33 -10.14
N LEU A 88 -3.30 16.98 -10.89
CA LEU A 88 -3.36 16.08 -12.03
C LEU A 88 -2.76 14.71 -11.72
N GLY A 89 -2.79 14.29 -10.44
CA GLY A 89 -2.47 12.92 -10.06
C GLY A 89 -3.33 11.93 -10.86
N SER A 90 -2.73 10.85 -11.36
CA SER A 90 -3.40 9.77 -12.08
C SER A 90 -4.33 10.25 -13.20
N SER A 91 -3.88 11.23 -13.99
CA SER A 91 -4.69 11.94 -15.01
C SER A 91 -4.38 11.51 -16.44
N CYS A 92 -3.78 10.34 -16.63
CA CYS A 92 -3.53 9.72 -17.94
C CYS A 92 -2.62 10.53 -18.89
N LEU A 93 -1.83 11.47 -18.38
CA LEU A 93 -1.03 12.35 -19.22
C LEU A 93 0.20 11.61 -19.75
N TYR A 94 0.35 11.61 -21.08
CA TYR A 94 1.51 11.07 -21.78
C TYR A 94 2.13 12.13 -22.67
N GLY A 95 3.43 12.38 -22.49
CA GLY A 95 4.16 13.28 -23.36
C GLY A 95 5.48 13.71 -22.75
N PHE A 96 5.99 14.84 -23.24
CA PHE A 96 7.21 15.44 -22.70
C PHE A 96 6.86 16.73 -21.98
N ILE A 97 7.61 17.05 -20.94
CA ILE A 97 7.57 18.34 -20.27
C ILE A 97 8.95 18.96 -20.35
N ASP A 98 9.01 20.21 -20.79
CA ASP A 98 10.24 20.97 -20.99
C ASP A 98 10.04 22.43 -20.54
N SER A 99 11.05 23.27 -20.75
CA SER A 99 11.05 24.67 -20.36
C SER A 99 9.98 25.54 -21.05
N THR A 100 9.41 25.08 -22.16
CA THR A 100 8.39 25.82 -22.92
C THR A 100 6.97 25.57 -22.40
N ASN A 101 6.83 24.61 -21.49
CA ASN A 101 5.53 24.20 -20.98
C ASN A 101 4.88 25.32 -20.15
N THR A 102 3.62 25.61 -20.45
CA THR A 102 2.87 26.74 -19.88
C THR A 102 2.47 26.55 -18.41
N LEU A 103 2.65 25.36 -17.83
CA LEU A 103 2.51 25.10 -16.39
C LEU A 103 3.30 26.11 -15.55
N PHE A 104 4.51 26.45 -15.97
CA PHE A 104 5.41 27.34 -15.24
C PHE A 104 4.99 28.82 -15.27
N ASN A 105 3.90 29.15 -15.99
CA ASN A 105 3.28 30.48 -15.97
C ASN A 105 2.28 30.65 -14.84
N LEU A 106 1.86 29.56 -14.18
CA LEU A 106 0.90 29.58 -13.06
C LEU A 106 1.61 29.94 -11.74
N VAL A 107 2.20 31.14 -11.68
CA VAL A 107 3.11 31.59 -10.61
C VAL A 107 2.45 31.70 -9.22
N HIS A 108 1.12 31.64 -9.16
CA HIS A 108 0.35 31.65 -7.92
C HIS A 108 0.15 30.24 -7.32
N LEU A 109 0.59 29.17 -8.02
CA LEU A 109 0.46 27.81 -7.53
C LEU A 109 1.15 27.63 -6.18
N GLN A 110 0.38 27.04 -5.26
CA GLN A 110 0.79 26.61 -3.93
C GLN A 110 0.80 25.09 -3.81
N TRP A 111 0.06 24.39 -4.65
CA TRP A 111 -0.04 22.93 -4.65
C TRP A 111 0.00 22.38 -6.07
N LEU A 112 0.99 21.55 -6.38
CA LEU A 112 1.12 20.90 -7.68
C LEU A 112 1.31 19.39 -7.49
N SER A 113 0.42 18.61 -8.10
CA SER A 113 0.57 17.16 -8.24
C SER A 113 0.49 16.78 -9.72
N LEU A 114 1.55 16.13 -10.21
CA LEU A 114 1.59 15.48 -11.51
C LEU A 114 1.81 13.96 -11.36
N ALA A 115 1.57 13.42 -10.17
CA ALA A 115 1.86 12.04 -9.81
C ALA A 115 1.18 11.02 -10.73
N ASP A 116 1.77 9.83 -10.90
CA ASP A 116 1.17 8.70 -11.61
C ASP A 116 0.72 9.04 -13.06
N ASN A 117 1.58 9.77 -13.77
CA ASN A 117 1.48 10.05 -15.20
C ASN A 117 2.74 9.53 -15.93
N HIS A 118 2.92 9.83 -17.22
CA HIS A 118 4.13 9.38 -17.94
C HIS A 118 4.74 10.50 -18.78
N PHE A 119 5.65 11.26 -18.16
CA PHE A 119 6.39 12.35 -18.80
C PHE A 119 7.60 11.88 -19.61
N ASN A 120 7.62 10.60 -20.00
CA ASN A 120 8.50 10.06 -21.03
C ASN A 120 10.00 10.33 -20.82
N SER A 121 10.48 10.11 -19.59
CA SER A 121 11.88 10.39 -19.21
C SER A 121 12.29 11.86 -19.37
N SER A 122 11.35 12.80 -19.30
CA SER A 122 11.66 14.23 -19.25
C SER A 122 12.51 14.56 -18.03
N LYS A 123 13.34 15.58 -18.14
CA LYS A 123 14.01 16.20 -16.99
C LYS A 123 13.01 17.13 -16.31
N ILE A 124 13.17 17.35 -15.00
CA ILE A 124 12.43 18.42 -14.31
C ILE A 124 13.00 19.76 -14.84
N PRO A 125 12.19 20.62 -15.48
CA PRO A 125 12.68 21.89 -16.02
C PRO A 125 13.11 22.87 -14.93
N SER A 126 14.10 23.72 -15.22
CA SER A 126 14.59 24.73 -14.25
C SER A 126 13.56 25.83 -13.98
N GLU A 127 12.59 26.01 -14.88
CA GLU A 127 11.44 26.89 -14.74
C GLU A 127 10.54 26.54 -13.55
N ILE A 128 10.76 25.37 -12.91
CA ILE A 128 10.11 25.04 -11.64
C ILE A 128 10.28 26.14 -10.58
N LYS A 129 11.39 26.89 -10.60
CA LYS A 129 11.60 28.05 -9.68
C LYS A 129 10.55 29.14 -9.82
N ASN A 130 9.90 29.26 -10.99
CA ASN A 130 8.85 30.27 -11.20
C ASN A 130 7.64 30.00 -10.31
N LEU A 131 7.45 28.75 -9.90
CA LEU A 131 6.40 28.32 -8.97
C LEU A 131 6.83 28.53 -7.50
N SER A 132 7.46 29.67 -7.21
CA SER A 132 8.05 30.00 -5.89
C SER A 132 7.07 30.04 -4.72
N ASN A 133 5.76 30.00 -5.00
CA ASN A 133 4.69 29.92 -3.99
C ASN A 133 4.35 28.49 -3.56
N LEU A 134 4.94 27.46 -4.19
CA LEU A 134 4.65 26.06 -3.87
C LEU A 134 4.96 25.72 -2.41
N SER A 135 3.93 25.19 -1.76
CA SER A 135 3.98 24.50 -0.47
C SER A 135 3.96 22.97 -0.63
N HIS A 136 3.39 22.47 -1.73
CA HIS A 136 3.31 21.05 -2.03
C HIS A 136 3.70 20.77 -3.48
N LEU A 137 4.65 19.86 -3.68
CA LEU A 137 5.07 19.38 -4.98
C LEU A 137 5.14 17.85 -4.98
N ASN A 138 4.33 17.22 -5.83
CA ASN A 138 4.32 15.78 -6.04
C ASN A 138 4.55 15.43 -7.53
N LEU A 139 5.69 14.81 -7.83
CA LEU A 139 6.09 14.31 -9.15
C LEU A 139 6.30 12.78 -9.14
N SER A 140 5.74 12.09 -8.14
CA SER A 140 5.99 10.68 -7.91
C SER A 140 5.40 9.79 -8.99
N TYR A 141 6.09 8.68 -9.29
CA TYR A 141 5.65 7.70 -10.29
C TYR A 141 5.36 8.29 -11.68
N SER A 142 6.00 9.41 -12.04
CA SER A 142 5.69 10.12 -13.30
C SER A 142 6.72 9.97 -14.42
N VAL A 143 7.68 9.05 -14.25
CA VAL A 143 8.74 8.71 -15.21
C VAL A 143 9.61 9.93 -15.55
N PHE A 144 9.92 10.77 -14.56
CA PHE A 144 10.97 11.79 -14.69
C PHE A 144 12.36 11.15 -14.63
N SER A 145 13.36 11.83 -15.21
CA SER A 145 14.73 11.32 -15.21
C SER A 145 15.81 12.41 -15.15
N GLY A 146 17.03 12.00 -14.83
CA GLY A 146 18.21 12.86 -14.79
C GLY A 146 18.34 13.63 -13.48
N GLN A 147 19.29 14.56 -13.46
CA GLN A 147 19.59 15.39 -12.30
C GLN A 147 18.42 16.31 -11.96
N ILE A 148 17.96 16.27 -10.70
CA ILE A 148 17.04 17.27 -10.13
C ILE A 148 17.73 18.64 -10.21
N PRO A 149 17.09 19.65 -10.83
CA PRO A 149 17.69 20.97 -11.04
C PRO A 149 17.92 21.69 -9.70
N SER A 150 18.98 22.50 -9.61
CA SER A 150 19.29 23.30 -8.42
C SER A 150 18.20 24.32 -8.07
N GLU A 151 17.41 24.70 -9.05
CA GLU A 151 16.28 25.62 -8.98
C GLU A 151 15.18 25.14 -8.04
N ILE A 152 15.12 23.82 -7.73
CA ILE A 152 14.22 23.30 -6.70
C ILE A 152 14.49 23.92 -5.32
N LEU A 153 15.72 24.37 -5.08
CA LEU A 153 16.12 25.00 -3.82
C LEU A 153 15.55 26.42 -3.65
N GLU A 154 15.00 27.02 -4.71
CA GLU A 154 14.33 28.32 -4.66
C GLU A 154 12.90 28.21 -4.13
N LEU A 155 12.35 26.99 -4.04
CA LEU A 155 11.01 26.71 -3.53
C LEU A 155 10.96 26.67 -1.99
N SER A 156 11.44 27.73 -1.36
CA SER A 156 11.63 27.84 0.10
C SER A 156 10.35 27.70 0.95
N LYS A 157 9.17 27.76 0.34
CA LYS A 157 7.86 27.57 0.99
C LYS A 157 7.41 26.11 1.04
N LEU A 158 8.15 25.18 0.45
CA LEU A 158 7.77 23.76 0.43
C LEU A 158 7.64 23.19 1.85
N GLU A 159 6.46 22.64 2.12
CA GLU A 159 6.14 21.81 3.27
C GLU A 159 6.08 20.32 2.89
N SER A 160 5.86 20.02 1.61
CA SER A 160 5.77 18.64 1.11
C SER A 160 6.46 18.51 -0.23
N LEU A 161 7.44 17.60 -0.29
CA LEU A 161 8.15 17.25 -1.51
C LEU A 161 8.14 15.73 -1.70
N ASP A 162 7.51 15.29 -2.78
CA ASP A 162 7.48 13.88 -3.18
C ASP A 162 7.99 13.75 -4.63
N LEU A 163 9.15 13.12 -4.76
CA LEU A 163 9.80 12.81 -6.05
C LEU A 163 9.94 11.30 -6.26
N SER A 164 9.26 10.50 -5.44
CA SER A 164 9.46 9.07 -5.30
C SER A 164 8.98 8.24 -6.51
N GLY A 165 9.29 6.95 -6.50
CA GLY A 165 8.80 5.99 -7.50
C GLY A 165 9.84 5.61 -8.53
N TYR A 166 9.46 4.98 -9.64
CA TYR A 166 10.39 4.46 -10.64
C TYR A 166 10.93 5.54 -11.60
N ASN A 167 11.17 6.73 -11.05
CA ASN A 167 11.83 7.84 -11.71
C ASN A 167 13.33 7.56 -11.75
N ARG A 168 14.00 7.84 -12.87
CA ARG A 168 15.48 7.74 -12.95
C ARG A 168 16.12 9.05 -12.52
N LEU A 169 15.64 9.61 -11.40
CA LEU A 169 16.07 10.90 -10.87
C LEU A 169 17.35 10.76 -10.07
N GLU A 170 18.21 11.77 -10.16
CA GLU A 170 19.47 11.87 -9.44
C GLU A 170 19.46 13.12 -8.56
N LEU A 171 19.92 13.00 -7.31
CA LEU A 171 20.13 14.11 -6.38
C LEU A 171 21.60 14.16 -5.97
N GLN A 172 22.49 14.27 -6.95
CA GLN A 172 23.93 14.36 -6.71
C GLN A 172 24.39 15.83 -6.69
N GLN A 173 23.76 16.69 -7.52
CA GLN A 173 23.99 18.13 -7.57
C GLN A 173 22.65 18.86 -7.77
N PRO A 174 22.04 19.44 -6.73
CA PRO A 174 22.74 20.08 -5.60
C PRO A 174 23.05 19.20 -4.40
N GLY A 175 22.53 17.97 -4.36
CA GLY A 175 22.73 17.03 -3.26
C GLY A 175 21.72 17.17 -2.11
N LEU A 176 21.57 16.10 -1.33
CA LEU A 176 20.64 16.03 -0.19
C LEU A 176 20.93 17.10 0.87
N GLU A 177 22.19 17.36 1.19
CA GLU A 177 22.57 18.37 2.20
C GLU A 177 22.08 19.78 1.81
N SER A 178 22.26 20.18 0.55
CA SER A 178 21.82 21.47 0.05
C SER A 178 20.30 21.60 0.07
N LEU A 179 19.58 20.53 -0.28
CA LEU A 179 18.12 20.46 -0.23
C LEU A 179 17.62 20.70 1.19
N VAL A 180 18.15 19.94 2.14
CA VAL A 180 17.76 20.00 3.55
C VAL A 180 18.01 21.39 4.15
N ARG A 181 19.15 22.03 3.85
CA ARG A 181 19.47 23.37 4.37
C ARG A 181 18.58 24.47 3.81
N LYS A 182 18.03 24.29 2.62
CA LYS A 182 17.23 25.32 1.93
C LYS A 182 15.74 25.15 2.17
N LEU A 183 15.25 23.91 2.24
CA LEU A 183 13.84 23.58 2.37
C LEU A 183 13.49 23.21 3.82
N THR A 184 13.74 24.14 4.76
CA THR A 184 13.62 23.86 6.21
C THR A 184 12.17 23.74 6.71
N ASN A 185 11.19 24.14 5.91
CA ASN A 185 9.76 24.05 6.24
C ASN A 185 9.15 22.66 5.96
N LEU A 186 9.93 21.72 5.42
CA LEU A 186 9.45 20.40 5.06
C LEU A 186 8.88 19.63 6.26
N ARG A 187 7.66 19.12 6.06
CA ARG A 187 6.94 18.16 6.90
C ARG A 187 6.95 16.78 6.26
N VAL A 188 6.86 16.72 4.93
CA VAL A 188 6.90 15.50 4.14
C VAL A 188 8.07 15.56 3.16
N LEU A 189 8.96 14.58 3.25
CA LEU A 189 10.04 14.37 2.27
C LEU A 189 10.05 12.90 1.84
N ASP A 190 9.59 12.65 0.61
CA ASP A 190 9.68 11.34 -0.02
C ASP A 190 10.59 11.41 -1.25
N LEU A 191 11.75 10.78 -1.13
CA LEU A 191 12.72 10.63 -2.21
C LEU A 191 12.92 9.16 -2.56
N GLY A 192 12.02 8.26 -2.16
CA GLY A 192 12.17 6.83 -2.38
C GLY A 192 12.49 6.51 -3.84
N ARG A 193 13.58 5.76 -4.08
CA ARG A 193 14.14 5.37 -5.38
C ARG A 193 14.77 6.51 -6.20
N VAL A 194 15.03 7.67 -5.61
CA VAL A 194 15.91 8.70 -6.21
C VAL A 194 17.37 8.33 -5.95
N ASN A 195 18.22 8.37 -6.97
CA ASN A 195 19.64 8.12 -6.81
C ASN A 195 20.31 9.30 -6.09
N ILE A 196 20.55 9.15 -4.79
CA ILE A 196 21.26 10.15 -3.97
C ILE A 196 22.76 9.81 -3.93
N SER A 197 23.11 8.52 -3.82
CA SER A 197 24.49 8.01 -3.83
C SER A 197 25.45 8.71 -2.86
N SER A 198 24.93 9.29 -1.78
CA SER A 198 25.67 10.07 -0.77
C SER A 198 25.37 9.59 0.64
N SER A 199 26.14 10.05 1.64
CA SER A 199 25.89 9.69 3.03
C SER A 199 24.83 10.57 3.68
N LEU A 200 24.08 9.96 4.59
CA LEU A 200 23.10 10.68 5.39
C LEU A 200 23.81 11.62 6.37
N SER A 201 23.70 12.93 6.16
CA SER A 201 24.38 13.94 6.95
C SER A 201 23.58 14.32 8.20
N HIS A 202 24.28 14.81 9.22
CA HIS A 202 23.67 15.28 10.48
C HIS A 202 22.66 16.41 10.26
N VAL A 203 22.78 17.13 9.15
CA VAL A 203 21.97 18.27 8.72
C VAL A 203 20.47 17.94 8.60
N LEU A 204 20.07 16.67 8.52
CA LEU A 204 18.66 16.28 8.59
C LEU A 204 17.92 16.86 9.80
N THR A 205 18.61 17.13 10.91
CA THR A 205 18.00 17.75 12.09
C THR A 205 17.46 19.15 11.87
N ASP A 206 17.88 19.81 10.80
CA ASP A 206 17.39 21.14 10.44
C ASP A 206 15.90 21.07 10.03
N LEU A 207 15.40 19.90 9.61
CA LEU A 207 13.99 19.63 9.31
C LEU A 207 13.19 19.28 10.58
N SER A 208 13.23 20.15 11.58
CA SER A 208 12.56 19.92 12.87
C SER A 208 11.04 19.68 12.78
N SER A 209 10.39 20.11 11.69
CA SER A 209 8.96 19.92 11.42
C SER A 209 8.62 18.62 10.68
N LEU A 210 9.63 17.81 10.33
CA LEU A 210 9.44 16.60 9.52
C LEU A 210 8.63 15.55 10.28
N ASN A 211 7.54 15.10 9.66
CA ASN A 211 6.69 14.01 10.16
C ASN A 211 6.77 12.76 9.26
N PHE A 212 7.17 12.90 8.00
CA PHE A 212 7.30 11.81 7.04
C PHE A 212 8.65 11.90 6.32
N LEU A 213 9.45 10.85 6.44
CA LEU A 213 10.72 10.71 5.75
C LEU A 213 10.81 9.34 5.08
N SER A 214 10.95 9.34 3.76
CA SER A 214 11.27 8.15 2.97
C SER A 214 12.50 8.41 2.12
N LEU A 215 13.53 7.60 2.35
CA LEU A 215 14.76 7.52 1.56
C LEU A 215 15.02 6.06 1.14
N ALA A 216 13.95 5.32 0.89
CA ALA A 216 14.00 3.92 0.49
C ALA A 216 14.72 3.76 -0.85
N ASN A 217 15.68 2.84 -0.95
CA ASN A 217 16.37 2.51 -2.19
C ASN A 217 17.03 3.73 -2.90
N CYS A 218 17.70 4.60 -2.14
CA CYS A 218 18.32 5.83 -2.64
C CYS A 218 19.85 5.74 -2.83
N GLU A 219 20.40 4.53 -2.78
CA GLU A 219 21.85 4.27 -2.80
C GLU A 219 22.62 5.00 -1.69
N LEU A 220 21.99 5.18 -0.51
CA LEU A 220 22.63 5.86 0.62
C LEU A 220 23.91 5.13 1.07
N LYS A 221 24.94 5.91 1.40
CA LYS A 221 26.25 5.42 1.86
C LYS A 221 26.51 5.75 3.33
N GLY A 222 27.47 5.09 3.97
CA GLY A 222 27.90 5.46 5.33
C GLY A 222 26.99 4.93 6.44
N THR A 223 26.73 5.76 7.47
CA THR A 223 25.96 5.40 8.69
C THR A 223 24.71 6.27 8.80
N ILE A 224 23.69 5.80 9.54
CA ILE A 224 22.57 6.65 9.96
C ILE A 224 23.08 7.50 11.12
N PRO A 225 23.07 8.84 11.02
CA PRO A 225 23.54 9.69 12.09
C PRO A 225 22.60 9.59 13.30
N SER A 226 23.17 9.56 14.50
CA SER A 226 22.40 9.57 15.75
C SER A 226 21.51 10.81 15.90
N SER A 227 21.85 11.89 15.19
CA SER A 227 21.05 13.10 15.13
C SER A 227 19.65 12.88 14.56
N LEU A 228 19.39 11.77 13.83
CA LEU A 228 18.04 11.40 13.38
C LEU A 228 17.05 11.31 14.56
N GLY A 229 17.52 10.93 15.75
CA GLY A 229 16.71 10.90 16.98
C GLY A 229 16.19 12.27 17.44
N ASN A 230 16.68 13.37 16.87
CA ASN A 230 16.18 14.71 17.19
C ASN A 230 14.91 15.07 16.41
N LEU A 231 14.51 14.28 15.40
CA LEU A 231 13.29 14.49 14.62
C LEU A 231 12.06 13.98 15.37
N THR A 232 11.80 14.54 16.55
CA THR A 232 10.75 14.05 17.49
C THR A 232 9.31 14.11 16.96
N ASN A 233 9.07 14.87 15.88
CA ASN A 233 7.79 14.93 15.17
C ASN A 233 7.58 13.79 14.17
N LEU A 234 8.59 12.94 13.95
CA LEU A 234 8.56 11.89 12.94
C LEU A 234 7.53 10.80 13.28
N VAL A 235 6.64 10.53 12.33
CA VAL A 235 5.59 9.52 12.38
C VAL A 235 5.90 8.37 11.42
N TYR A 236 6.51 8.69 10.27
CA TYR A 236 6.86 7.74 9.23
C TYR A 236 8.35 7.83 8.90
N LEU A 237 9.05 6.70 8.98
CA LEU A 237 10.45 6.55 8.60
C LEU A 237 10.65 5.29 7.76
N ASP A 238 11.10 5.49 6.51
CA ASP A 238 11.53 4.40 5.62
C ASP A 238 12.95 4.67 5.10
N LEU A 239 13.88 3.82 5.49
CA LEU A 239 15.28 3.83 5.03
C LEU A 239 15.64 2.54 4.28
N SER A 240 14.64 1.76 3.90
CA SER A 240 14.80 0.39 3.41
C SER A 240 15.60 0.30 2.12
N SER A 241 16.14 -0.89 1.83
CA SER A 241 16.78 -1.25 0.56
C SER A 241 17.98 -0.40 0.14
N ASN A 242 18.69 0.23 1.08
CA ASN A 242 19.90 1.00 0.78
C ASN A 242 21.20 0.14 0.69
N TYR A 243 21.08 -1.19 0.65
CA TYR A 243 22.22 -2.13 0.61
C TYR A 243 22.43 -2.86 -0.74
N PHE A 244 21.56 -2.68 -1.74
CA PHE A 244 21.66 -3.37 -3.04
C PHE A 244 22.77 -2.77 -3.94
N GLY A 245 24.05 -2.89 -3.55
CA GLY A 245 25.17 -2.33 -4.32
C GLY A 245 26.59 -2.77 -3.92
N GLY A 246 26.74 -3.62 -2.91
CA GLY A 246 28.04 -4.24 -2.57
C GLY A 246 29.05 -3.34 -1.84
N THR A 247 28.77 -2.04 -1.67
CA THR A 247 29.51 -1.20 -0.71
C THR A 247 28.86 -1.35 0.67
N PRO A 248 29.57 -1.87 1.68
CA PRO A 248 29.02 -2.01 3.01
C PRO A 248 28.82 -0.62 3.61
N ALA A 249 27.59 -0.12 3.58
CA ALA A 249 27.14 0.82 4.58
C ALA A 249 27.22 0.07 5.92
N LEU A 250 28.33 0.26 6.63
CA LEU A 250 28.50 -0.21 7.99
C LEU A 250 27.56 0.62 8.87
N PHE A 251 26.27 0.28 8.88
CA PHE A 251 25.34 0.72 9.89
C PHE A 251 25.62 -0.07 11.18
N SER A 252 26.77 0.21 11.80
CA SER A 252 27.18 -0.42 13.06
C SER A 252 26.45 0.26 14.23
N GLY A 253 25.45 -0.45 14.78
CA GLY A 253 25.08 -0.48 16.20
C GLY A 253 24.64 0.79 16.95
N THR A 254 24.67 1.98 16.35
CA THR A 254 24.49 3.26 17.09
C THR A 254 23.15 3.95 16.85
N ILE A 255 22.32 3.48 15.92
CA ILE A 255 21.04 4.14 15.63
C ILE A 255 19.99 3.90 16.72
N TRP A 256 19.95 2.72 17.32
CA TRP A 256 18.89 2.30 18.25
C TRP A 256 18.67 3.27 19.41
N PRO A 257 19.69 3.68 20.19
CA PRO A 257 19.50 4.65 21.27
C PRO A 257 18.94 6.00 20.81
N SER A 258 19.14 6.35 19.55
CA SER A 258 18.63 7.60 18.98
C SER A 258 17.13 7.49 18.64
N LEU A 259 16.68 6.29 18.25
CA LEU A 259 15.27 6.05 17.96
C LEU A 259 14.39 6.09 19.22
N ASP A 260 14.95 5.91 20.43
CA ASP A 260 14.22 6.03 21.70
C ASP A 260 13.44 7.34 21.83
N ASN A 261 13.95 8.42 21.23
CA ASN A 261 13.35 9.75 21.27
C ASN A 261 12.15 9.91 20.32
N LEU A 262 11.97 9.00 19.35
CA LEU A 262 10.94 9.09 18.31
C LEU A 262 9.61 8.48 18.78
N SER A 263 9.11 8.93 19.93
CA SER A 263 7.93 8.36 20.58
C SER A 263 6.63 8.42 19.76
N ASN A 264 6.55 9.27 18.74
CA ASN A 264 5.41 9.40 17.83
C ASN A 264 5.46 8.45 16.62
N LEU A 265 6.55 7.69 16.46
CA LEU A 265 6.79 6.87 15.28
C LEU A 265 5.75 5.74 15.18
N ALA A 266 5.00 5.74 14.08
CA ALA A 266 3.96 4.75 13.77
C ALA A 266 4.40 3.77 12.67
N HIS A 267 5.26 4.22 11.75
CA HIS A 267 5.79 3.41 10.66
C HIS A 267 7.32 3.44 10.67
N LEU A 268 7.93 2.27 10.77
CA LEU A 268 9.38 2.09 10.69
C LEU A 268 9.72 0.95 9.72
N ASP A 269 10.34 1.30 8.59
CA ASP A 269 10.92 0.34 7.65
C ASP A 269 12.43 0.55 7.54
N MET A 270 13.17 -0.48 7.95
CA MET A 270 14.62 -0.55 7.81
C MET A 270 15.04 -1.86 7.15
N ARG A 271 14.19 -2.43 6.30
CA ARG A 271 14.49 -3.68 5.59
C ARG A 271 15.74 -3.54 4.75
N GLY A 272 16.65 -4.52 4.84
CA GLY A 272 17.80 -4.57 3.94
C GLY A 272 18.74 -3.37 4.11
N CYS A 273 18.88 -2.89 5.35
CA CYS A 273 19.82 -1.83 5.71
C CYS A 273 21.13 -2.37 6.28
N ASN A 274 21.39 -3.68 6.28
CA ASN A 274 22.58 -4.29 6.87
C ASN A 274 22.87 -3.80 8.32
N LEU A 275 21.81 -3.58 9.09
CA LEU A 275 21.94 -3.16 10.49
C LEU A 275 22.64 -4.29 11.27
N SER A 276 23.71 -3.93 12.00
CA SER A 276 24.48 -4.87 12.83
C SER A 276 24.77 -4.26 14.22
N GLY A 277 25.18 -5.07 15.20
CA GLY A 277 25.50 -4.59 16.54
C GLY A 277 24.39 -4.79 17.58
N ARG A 278 24.25 -3.84 18.53
CA ARG A 278 23.42 -3.96 19.76
C ARG A 278 21.94 -4.27 19.46
N ASP A 279 21.34 -5.06 20.34
CA ASP A 279 19.90 -5.39 20.37
C ASP A 279 19.00 -4.14 20.29
N PRO A 280 18.08 -4.03 19.30
CA PRO A 280 17.07 -2.97 19.24
C PRO A 280 15.98 -3.06 20.31
N ALA A 281 15.91 -4.13 21.11
CA ALA A 281 14.77 -4.41 21.97
C ALA A 281 14.40 -3.30 22.96
N SER A 282 15.38 -2.62 23.58
CA SER A 282 15.09 -1.52 24.50
C SER A 282 14.45 -0.33 23.78
N SER A 283 14.93 -0.02 22.58
CA SER A 283 14.45 1.09 21.77
C SER A 283 13.05 0.80 21.23
N LEU A 284 12.86 -0.38 20.63
CA LEU A 284 11.55 -0.80 20.10
C LEU A 284 10.49 -0.88 21.20
N SER A 285 10.88 -1.25 22.44
CA SER A 285 9.99 -1.23 23.60
C SER A 285 9.42 0.15 23.93
N ASN A 286 10.15 1.22 23.61
CA ASN A 286 9.72 2.60 23.86
C ASN A 286 8.82 3.14 22.74
N LEU A 287 8.93 2.58 21.52
CA LEU A 287 8.17 2.99 20.33
C LEU A 287 6.74 2.44 20.31
N THR A 288 5.97 2.71 21.37
CA THR A 288 4.63 2.13 21.62
C THR A 288 3.56 2.55 20.61
N GLN A 289 3.83 3.51 19.71
CA GLN A 289 2.91 3.95 18.67
C GLN A 289 3.03 3.16 17.36
N LEU A 290 4.01 2.25 17.23
CA LEU A 290 4.22 1.49 16.01
C LEU A 290 3.00 0.65 15.59
N THR A 291 2.57 0.85 14.35
CA THR A 291 1.58 0.04 13.63
C THR A 291 2.23 -0.79 12.52
N TYR A 292 3.32 -0.30 11.94
CA TYR A 292 4.10 -0.98 10.90
C TYR A 292 5.57 -1.06 11.30
N LEU A 293 6.13 -2.27 11.25
CA LEU A 293 7.55 -2.51 11.47
C LEU A 293 8.09 -3.57 10.50
N ASP A 294 9.09 -3.19 9.70
CA ASP A 294 9.88 -4.11 8.89
C ASP A 294 11.38 -3.95 9.20
N LEU A 295 11.97 -5.01 9.75
CA LEU A 295 13.41 -5.12 10.04
C LEU A 295 14.06 -6.26 9.27
N SER A 296 13.37 -6.80 8.26
CA SER A 296 13.84 -7.96 7.50
C SER A 296 15.17 -7.70 6.79
N GLN A 297 15.90 -8.77 6.48
CA GLN A 297 17.19 -8.70 5.75
C GLN A 297 18.26 -7.84 6.46
N ASN A 298 18.33 -7.92 7.80
CA ASN A 298 19.36 -7.27 8.62
C ASN A 298 20.20 -8.30 9.40
N ASN A 299 21.37 -7.90 9.90
CA ASN A 299 22.35 -8.80 10.51
C ASN A 299 22.57 -8.48 12.00
N PHE A 300 21.52 -8.63 12.80
CA PHE A 300 21.60 -8.38 14.24
C PHE A 300 22.49 -9.42 14.94
N SER A 301 23.37 -8.94 15.83
CA SER A 301 24.17 -9.82 16.68
C SER A 301 23.24 -10.38 17.75
N SER A 302 23.07 -11.71 17.79
CA SER A 302 22.05 -12.39 18.60
C SER A 302 21.96 -11.86 20.04
N PRO A 303 20.77 -11.43 20.47
CA PRO A 303 20.46 -11.31 21.88
C PRO A 303 19.28 -12.22 22.23
N SER A 304 19.41 -12.92 23.35
CA SER A 304 18.36 -13.71 24.02
C SER A 304 17.07 -12.94 24.35
N SER A 305 16.95 -11.66 23.95
CA SER A 305 15.88 -10.72 24.26
C SER A 305 15.25 -10.02 23.03
N LEU A 306 15.65 -10.32 21.80
CA LEU A 306 15.18 -9.61 20.59
C LEU A 306 13.66 -9.65 20.38
N LEU A 307 12.91 -10.56 21.01
CA LEU A 307 11.45 -10.62 20.86
C LEU A 307 10.67 -10.07 22.07
N SER A 308 11.37 -9.61 23.11
CA SER A 308 10.73 -9.15 24.36
C SER A 308 9.92 -7.86 24.18
N TRP A 309 10.33 -6.99 23.25
CA TRP A 309 9.66 -5.73 22.96
C TRP A 309 8.30 -5.91 22.28
N ILE A 310 8.11 -6.96 21.48
CA ILE A 310 6.90 -7.21 20.68
C ILE A 310 5.63 -7.11 21.55
N SER A 311 5.69 -7.65 22.77
CA SER A 311 4.57 -7.62 23.71
C SER A 311 4.12 -6.21 24.13
N LYS A 312 4.98 -5.19 24.01
CA LYS A 312 4.69 -3.79 24.34
C LYS A 312 4.08 -3.01 23.17
N ASN A 313 4.31 -3.45 21.93
CA ASN A 313 3.84 -2.75 20.73
C ASN A 313 2.49 -3.31 20.26
N THR A 314 1.48 -3.24 21.14
CA THR A 314 0.14 -3.83 20.93
C THR A 314 -0.65 -3.24 19.75
N LYS A 315 -0.19 -2.11 19.19
CA LYS A 315 -0.78 -1.46 18.01
C LYS A 315 -0.28 -2.01 16.67
N LEU A 316 0.70 -2.93 16.68
CA LEU A 316 1.25 -3.48 15.46
C LEU A 316 0.18 -4.21 14.64
N THR A 317 0.06 -3.80 13.39
CA THR A 317 -0.80 -4.40 12.37
C THR A 317 0.02 -5.13 11.30
N HIS A 318 1.27 -4.68 11.08
CA HIS A 318 2.24 -5.28 10.17
C HIS A 318 3.59 -5.49 10.88
N LEU A 319 4.09 -6.72 10.87
CA LEU A 319 5.40 -7.08 11.41
C LEU A 319 6.15 -7.99 10.44
N SER A 320 7.33 -7.55 10.00
CA SER A 320 8.25 -8.33 9.17
C SER A 320 9.64 -8.38 9.81
N LEU A 321 10.11 -9.60 10.08
CA LEU A 321 11.42 -9.88 10.66
C LEU A 321 12.19 -10.91 9.83
N SER A 322 11.81 -11.18 8.58
CA SER A 322 12.40 -12.26 7.78
C SER A 322 13.88 -12.06 7.45
N TYR A 323 14.61 -13.14 7.20
CA TYR A 323 16.05 -13.08 6.86
C TYR A 323 16.93 -12.33 7.88
N ILE A 324 16.59 -12.39 9.17
CA ILE A 324 17.45 -11.92 10.25
C ILE A 324 18.32 -13.09 10.71
N SER A 325 19.62 -13.00 10.46
CA SER A 325 20.60 -13.96 10.97
C SER A 325 20.58 -13.97 12.50
N ASN A 326 20.45 -15.16 13.11
CA ASN A 326 20.52 -15.40 14.56
C ASN A 326 19.27 -15.16 15.43
N LEU A 327 18.06 -15.26 14.85
CA LEU A 327 16.81 -15.41 15.63
C LEU A 327 16.59 -16.85 16.16
N SER A 328 17.60 -17.72 16.08
CA SER A 328 17.49 -19.13 16.42
C SER A 328 17.23 -19.38 17.91
N GLY A 329 16.31 -20.29 18.20
CA GLY A 329 16.04 -20.78 19.56
C GLY A 329 15.08 -19.95 20.42
N GLN A 330 14.52 -18.84 19.92
CA GLN A 330 13.46 -18.12 20.64
C GLN A 330 12.08 -18.55 20.16
N ASP A 331 11.15 -18.78 21.10
CA ASP A 331 9.73 -19.00 20.80
C ASP A 331 8.99 -17.64 20.79
N PRO A 332 8.60 -17.11 19.62
CA PRO A 332 7.89 -15.85 19.51
C PRO A 332 6.43 -15.93 20.00
N ALA A 333 5.89 -17.13 20.23
CA ALA A 333 4.45 -17.33 20.47
C ALA A 333 3.95 -16.55 21.69
N SER A 334 4.73 -16.54 22.78
CA SER A 334 4.38 -15.79 24.00
C SER A 334 4.34 -14.28 23.76
N SER A 335 5.32 -13.72 23.05
CA SER A 335 5.36 -12.28 22.75
C SER A 335 4.33 -11.84 21.72
N LEU A 336 4.01 -12.68 20.73
CA LEU A 336 3.02 -12.39 19.69
C LEU A 336 1.58 -12.50 20.19
N SER A 337 1.33 -13.23 21.28
CA SER A 337 -0.01 -13.46 21.82
C SER A 337 -0.79 -12.18 22.17
N ASN A 338 -0.09 -11.07 22.40
CA ASN A 338 -0.69 -9.77 22.73
C ASN A 338 -1.02 -8.90 21.50
N LEU A 339 -0.64 -9.33 20.28
CA LEU A 339 -0.82 -8.54 19.05
C LEU A 339 -2.17 -8.83 18.36
N ASN A 340 -3.27 -8.43 19.00
CA ASN A 340 -4.63 -8.72 18.50
C ASN A 340 -5.01 -8.01 17.19
N GLN A 341 -4.24 -7.02 16.75
CA GLN A 341 -4.52 -6.22 15.55
C GLN A 341 -3.64 -6.65 14.35
N LEU A 342 -2.76 -7.63 14.54
CA LEU A 342 -1.81 -8.06 13.53
C LEU A 342 -2.54 -8.78 12.37
N TYR A 343 -2.43 -8.22 11.17
CA TYR A 343 -2.96 -8.85 9.95
C TYR A 343 -1.86 -9.34 9.01
N TYR A 344 -0.62 -8.88 9.18
CA TYR A 344 0.56 -9.33 8.43
C TYR A 344 1.70 -9.68 9.39
N LEU A 345 2.21 -10.91 9.27
CA LEU A 345 3.37 -11.40 10.00
C LEU A 345 4.29 -12.17 9.05
N ASP A 346 5.53 -11.69 8.89
CA ASP A 346 6.58 -12.40 8.17
C ASP A 346 7.76 -12.72 9.09
N LEU A 347 8.00 -14.02 9.32
CA LEU A 347 9.12 -14.55 10.10
C LEU A 347 9.99 -15.51 9.28
N TYR A 348 9.87 -15.44 7.95
CA TYR A 348 10.51 -16.38 7.04
C TYR A 348 12.05 -16.38 7.18
N ASN A 349 12.66 -17.56 7.08
CA ASN A 349 14.12 -17.75 7.03
C ASN A 349 14.91 -17.17 8.21
N ASN A 350 14.39 -17.32 9.43
CA ASN A 350 14.99 -16.82 10.68
C ASN A 350 15.61 -17.91 11.58
N ASN A 351 15.63 -19.16 11.14
CA ASN A 351 15.99 -20.34 11.95
C ASN A 351 15.25 -20.41 13.31
N ILE A 352 14.06 -19.80 13.39
CA ILE A 352 13.19 -19.82 14.57
C ILE A 352 12.68 -21.25 14.77
N GLY A 353 12.84 -21.80 15.98
CA GLY A 353 12.38 -23.13 16.35
C GLY A 353 13.34 -24.29 16.05
N GLY A 354 14.60 -24.03 15.70
CA GLY A 354 15.61 -25.06 15.36
C GLY A 354 16.90 -24.96 16.17
N GLY A 355 16.83 -25.22 17.49
CA GLY A 355 17.98 -25.76 18.21
C GLY A 355 17.89 -27.29 18.15
N GLU A 356 18.99 -27.99 17.85
CA GLU A 356 19.07 -29.45 17.98
C GLU A 356 18.60 -29.85 19.39
N GLY A 357 17.37 -30.37 19.51
CA GLY A 357 16.86 -30.97 20.74
C GLY A 357 15.73 -30.25 21.50
N SER A 358 15.09 -29.19 21.00
CA SER A 358 13.85 -28.68 21.64
C SER A 358 12.67 -28.57 20.67
N GLU A 359 11.63 -29.35 20.92
CA GLU A 359 10.36 -29.29 20.22
C GLU A 359 9.62 -28.00 20.61
N SER A 360 9.80 -26.93 19.83
CA SER A 360 8.91 -25.77 19.91
C SER A 360 7.57 -26.05 19.21
N SER A 361 6.47 -25.64 19.82
CA SER A 361 5.10 -25.75 19.31
C SER A 361 4.90 -25.13 17.92
N PHE A 362 5.75 -24.17 17.55
CA PHE A 362 5.75 -23.51 16.24
C PHE A 362 6.34 -24.39 15.12
N ALA A 363 7.37 -25.20 15.42
CA ALA A 363 7.91 -26.19 14.49
C ALA A 363 6.91 -27.33 14.24
N PHE A 364 6.11 -27.68 15.24
CA PHE A 364 5.00 -28.62 15.09
C PHE A 364 3.95 -28.09 14.09
N GLY A 365 3.62 -26.79 14.14
CA GLY A 365 2.68 -26.16 13.20
C GLY A 365 3.09 -26.26 11.74
N TRP A 366 4.34 -25.92 11.41
CA TRP A 366 4.84 -26.03 10.02
C TRP A 366 5.07 -27.47 9.57
N LYS A 367 5.44 -28.38 10.47
CA LYS A 367 5.42 -29.81 10.16
C LYS A 367 4.00 -30.25 9.82
N VAL A 368 2.97 -29.82 10.55
CA VAL A 368 1.56 -30.13 10.22
C VAL A 368 1.13 -29.50 8.89
N VAL A 369 1.60 -28.29 8.53
CA VAL A 369 1.32 -27.67 7.23
C VAL A 369 2.05 -28.37 6.07
N ALA A 370 3.32 -28.72 6.25
CA ALA A 370 4.12 -29.43 5.25
C ALA A 370 3.66 -30.90 5.10
N ILE A 371 3.32 -31.56 6.21
CA ILE A 371 2.62 -32.84 6.22
C ILE A 371 1.26 -32.65 5.55
N GLY A 372 0.51 -31.58 5.80
CA GLY A 372 -0.76 -31.28 5.13
C GLY A 372 -0.61 -31.11 3.61
N TYR A 373 0.44 -30.44 3.14
CA TYR A 373 0.75 -30.27 1.70
C TYR A 373 1.24 -31.57 1.07
N ALA A 374 2.13 -32.31 1.72
CA ALA A 374 2.65 -33.59 1.25
C ALA A 374 1.57 -34.68 1.25
N CYS A 375 0.79 -34.76 2.32
CA CYS A 375 -0.41 -35.60 2.41
C CYS A 375 -1.44 -35.17 1.37
N GLY A 376 -1.67 -33.87 1.17
CA GLY A 376 -2.58 -33.36 0.16
C GLY A 376 -2.16 -33.69 -1.27
N LEU A 377 -0.85 -33.70 -1.56
CA LEU A 377 -0.28 -34.12 -2.84
C LEU A 377 -0.39 -35.64 -3.02
N ILE A 378 -0.03 -36.43 -2.00
CA ILE A 378 -0.11 -37.89 -2.02
C ILE A 378 -1.57 -38.34 -2.10
N ILE A 379 -2.47 -37.75 -1.31
CA ILE A 379 -3.91 -37.98 -1.39
C ILE A 379 -4.43 -37.53 -2.75
N GLY A 380 -3.99 -36.39 -3.29
CA GLY A 380 -4.35 -35.94 -4.64
C GLY A 380 -3.93 -36.92 -5.74
N VAL A 381 -2.73 -37.51 -5.62
CA VAL A 381 -2.22 -38.53 -6.54
C VAL A 381 -2.93 -39.87 -6.35
N VAL A 382 -3.19 -40.29 -5.11
CA VAL A 382 -3.91 -41.53 -4.80
C VAL A 382 -5.38 -41.43 -5.22
N VAL A 383 -6.03 -40.31 -4.94
CA VAL A 383 -7.39 -40.01 -5.39
C VAL A 383 -7.40 -39.94 -6.92
N GLY A 384 -6.44 -39.26 -7.55
CA GLY A 384 -6.26 -39.27 -9.02
C GLY A 384 -6.07 -40.68 -9.61
N HIS A 385 -5.31 -41.53 -8.93
CA HIS A 385 -5.10 -42.93 -9.33
C HIS A 385 -6.37 -43.78 -9.14
N ILE A 386 -7.14 -43.54 -8.08
CA ILE A 386 -8.45 -44.16 -7.86
C ILE A 386 -9.46 -43.69 -8.93
N PHE A 387 -9.44 -42.41 -9.30
CA PHE A 387 -10.25 -41.84 -10.39
C PHE A 387 -10.00 -42.53 -11.74
N CYS A 388 -8.80 -43.09 -11.98
CA CYS A 388 -8.46 -43.83 -13.21
C CYS A 388 -8.89 -45.30 -13.22
N THR A 389 -9.43 -45.86 -12.12
CA THR A 389 -9.79 -47.29 -12.02
C THR A 389 -11.28 -47.60 -12.19
N LYS A 390 -12.08 -46.67 -12.77
CA LYS A 390 -13.53 -46.82 -13.01
C LYS A 390 -14.37 -47.13 -11.75
N LYS A 391 -14.15 -46.37 -10.66
CA LYS A 391 -15.06 -46.33 -9.49
C LYS A 391 -15.34 -44.89 -9.08
N TYR A 392 -15.90 -44.11 -10.00
CA TYR A 392 -16.16 -42.68 -9.84
C TYR A 392 -17.18 -42.43 -8.72
N GLU A 393 -18.17 -43.31 -8.66
CA GLU A 393 -19.34 -43.30 -7.79
C GLU A 393 -18.96 -43.49 -6.30
N CYS A 394 -17.93 -44.31 -6.03
CA CYS A 394 -17.45 -44.54 -4.67
C CYS A 394 -16.78 -43.30 -4.08
N VAL A 395 -16.09 -42.52 -4.92
CA VAL A 395 -15.37 -41.31 -4.50
C VAL A 395 -16.35 -40.17 -4.28
N GLU A 396 -17.34 -40.02 -5.17
CA GLU A 396 -18.46 -39.08 -5.00
C GLU A 396 -19.21 -39.32 -3.70
N GLU A 397 -19.56 -40.57 -3.43
CA GLU A 397 -20.27 -40.93 -2.21
C GLU A 397 -19.40 -40.74 -0.96
N ALA A 398 -18.11 -41.05 -1.03
CA ALA A 398 -17.20 -40.85 0.10
C ALA A 398 -17.08 -39.37 0.45
N LEU A 399 -16.99 -38.49 -0.55
CA LEU A 399 -16.84 -37.06 -0.34
C LEU A 399 -18.15 -36.34 -0.02
N ARG A 400 -19.30 -36.88 -0.43
CA ARG A 400 -20.61 -36.46 0.09
C ARG A 400 -20.71 -36.73 1.60
N MET A 401 -20.32 -37.93 2.04
CA MET A 401 -20.40 -38.30 3.46
C MET A 401 -19.29 -37.65 4.29
N HIS A 402 -18.10 -37.45 3.72
CA HIS A 402 -16.91 -36.96 4.42
C HIS A 402 -16.27 -35.79 3.65
N PRO A 403 -16.91 -34.60 3.62
CA PRO A 403 -16.36 -33.46 2.92
C PRO A 403 -15.08 -32.96 3.60
N ALA A 404 -14.10 -32.52 2.80
CA ALA A 404 -12.81 -32.01 3.30
C ALA A 404 -12.93 -30.76 4.20
N GLY A 405 -14.06 -30.07 4.16
CA GLY A 405 -14.42 -29.01 5.10
C GLY A 405 -15.92 -29.02 5.38
N HIS A 406 -16.32 -28.85 6.64
CA HIS A 406 -17.73 -28.92 7.07
C HIS A 406 -18.51 -27.63 6.77
N LEU A 407 -17.83 -26.48 6.82
CA LEU A 407 -18.38 -25.16 6.52
C LEU A 407 -17.60 -24.53 5.37
N LEU A 408 -18.31 -24.05 4.36
CA LEU A 408 -17.71 -23.47 3.16
C LEU A 408 -18.05 -21.98 3.05
N PRO A 409 -17.06 -21.07 3.11
CA PRO A 409 -17.32 -19.64 2.97
C PRO A 409 -17.70 -19.29 1.53
N ARG A 410 -18.76 -18.50 1.39
CA ARG A 410 -19.22 -17.89 0.13
C ARG A 410 -19.49 -16.40 0.32
N LYS A 411 -19.28 -15.62 -0.74
CA LYS A 411 -19.57 -14.18 -0.75
C LYS A 411 -20.73 -13.94 -1.72
N ALA A 412 -21.80 -13.33 -1.22
CA ALA A 412 -22.93 -12.92 -2.06
C ALA A 412 -22.47 -11.86 -3.07
N ARG A 413 -22.77 -12.07 -4.36
CA ARG A 413 -22.41 -11.09 -5.42
C ARG A 413 -23.41 -9.93 -5.47
N GLU A 414 -24.67 -10.27 -5.24
CA GLU A 414 -25.82 -9.37 -5.15
C GLU A 414 -26.64 -9.75 -3.92
N THR A 415 -27.59 -8.89 -3.55
CA THR A 415 -28.49 -9.18 -2.43
C THR A 415 -29.47 -10.28 -2.83
N CYS A 416 -29.61 -11.32 -2.00
CA CYS A 416 -30.49 -12.46 -2.29
C CYS A 416 -31.24 -12.93 -1.04
N GLU A 417 -32.29 -13.72 -1.22
CA GLU A 417 -32.98 -14.39 -0.12
C GLU A 417 -32.63 -15.87 -0.04
N ILE A 418 -32.33 -16.35 1.17
CA ILE A 418 -32.08 -17.77 1.44
C ILE A 418 -32.91 -18.17 2.67
N CYS A 419 -33.83 -19.12 2.50
CA CYS A 419 -34.69 -19.64 3.56
C CYS A 419 -35.45 -18.55 4.36
N GLY A 420 -35.89 -17.48 3.68
CA GLY A 420 -36.61 -16.35 4.29
C GLY A 420 -35.73 -15.31 4.99
N TYR A 421 -34.40 -15.42 4.85
CA TYR A 421 -33.44 -14.42 5.33
C TYR A 421 -32.85 -13.65 4.16
N THR A 422 -32.85 -12.32 4.25
CA THR A 422 -32.20 -11.44 3.28
C THR A 422 -30.69 -11.39 3.53
N ILE A 423 -29.89 -11.82 2.56
CA ILE A 423 -28.43 -11.78 2.57
C ILE A 423 -27.95 -10.62 1.70
N PRO A 424 -27.32 -9.56 2.27
CA PRO A 424 -26.87 -8.41 1.50
C PRO A 424 -25.74 -8.74 0.52
N ALA A 425 -25.67 -7.98 -0.58
CA ALA A 425 -24.53 -8.02 -1.50
C ALA A 425 -23.20 -7.86 -0.74
N LYS A 426 -22.17 -8.59 -1.17
CA LYS A 426 -20.83 -8.67 -0.56
C LYS A 426 -20.76 -9.32 0.84
N ALA A 427 -21.89 -9.70 1.46
CA ALA A 427 -21.87 -10.43 2.72
C ALA A 427 -21.19 -11.81 2.55
N LYS A 428 -20.44 -12.23 3.57
CA LYS A 428 -19.86 -13.58 3.63
C LYS A 428 -20.79 -14.48 4.44
N VAL A 429 -21.16 -15.62 3.87
CA VAL A 429 -21.98 -16.65 4.50
C VAL A 429 -21.20 -17.95 4.59
N LEU A 430 -21.39 -18.70 5.67
CA LEU A 430 -20.81 -20.02 5.85
C LEU A 430 -21.87 -21.07 5.52
N ILE A 431 -21.63 -21.87 4.48
CA ILE A 431 -22.54 -22.92 4.02
C ILE A 431 -22.16 -24.23 4.69
N ASN A 432 -23.11 -24.88 5.38
CA ASN A 432 -22.88 -26.17 6.02
C ASN A 432 -23.00 -27.32 5.01
N VAL A 433 -21.89 -27.60 4.31
CA VAL A 433 -21.84 -28.64 3.28
C VAL A 433 -21.97 -30.05 3.88
N TYR A 434 -21.58 -30.23 5.14
CA TYR A 434 -21.78 -31.49 5.86
C TYR A 434 -23.27 -31.81 6.03
N ALA A 435 -24.08 -30.80 6.37
CA ALA A 435 -25.52 -30.95 6.48
C ALA A 435 -26.20 -31.16 5.13
N ILE A 436 -25.77 -30.42 4.09
CA ILE A 436 -26.30 -30.58 2.72
C ILE A 436 -26.09 -32.01 2.20
N GLY A 437 -24.89 -32.56 2.42
CA GLY A 437 -24.57 -33.93 2.03
C GLY A 437 -25.45 -34.97 2.72
N ARG A 438 -26.13 -34.64 3.83
CA ARG A 438 -26.99 -35.55 4.61
C ARG A 438 -28.47 -35.18 4.59
N ASP A 439 -28.87 -34.19 3.80
CA ASP A 439 -30.26 -33.76 3.76
C ASP A 439 -31.15 -34.88 3.19
N PRO A 440 -32.09 -35.45 3.96
CA PRO A 440 -32.98 -36.51 3.49
C PRO A 440 -33.94 -36.04 2.38
N LYS A 441 -34.07 -34.73 2.14
CA LYS A 441 -34.83 -34.18 1.01
C LYS A 441 -34.08 -34.32 -0.31
N SER A 442 -32.75 -34.26 -0.27
CA SER A 442 -31.88 -34.32 -1.45
C SER A 442 -31.30 -35.73 -1.66
N TRP A 443 -31.14 -36.51 -0.58
CA TRP A 443 -30.49 -37.81 -0.61
C TRP A 443 -31.36 -38.89 0.06
N LYS A 444 -31.73 -39.95 -0.69
CA LYS A 444 -32.38 -41.13 -0.13
C LYS A 444 -31.38 -41.94 0.72
N ASP A 445 -31.75 -42.30 1.95
CA ASP A 445 -30.88 -42.97 2.92
C ASP A 445 -29.52 -42.24 3.09
N PRO A 446 -29.53 -40.98 3.55
CA PRO A 446 -28.36 -40.09 3.47
C PRO A 446 -27.17 -40.54 4.31
N GLU A 447 -27.39 -41.26 5.41
CA GLU A 447 -26.33 -41.71 6.32
C GLU A 447 -25.64 -43.01 5.86
N ASN A 448 -26.19 -43.69 4.85
CA ASN A 448 -25.64 -44.94 4.35
C ASN A 448 -24.73 -44.68 3.13
N PHE A 449 -23.54 -45.29 3.15
CA PHE A 449 -22.63 -45.29 2.02
C PHE A 449 -23.18 -46.16 0.88
N ARG A 450 -23.63 -45.52 -0.19
CA ARG A 450 -24.20 -46.14 -1.39
C ARG A 450 -23.68 -45.46 -2.67
N PRO A 451 -22.52 -45.89 -3.18
CA PRO A 451 -21.93 -45.37 -4.40
C PRO A 451 -22.90 -45.35 -5.59
N GLU A 452 -23.73 -46.38 -5.73
CA GLU A 452 -24.62 -46.61 -6.88
C GLU A 452 -25.59 -45.45 -7.14
N ARG A 453 -25.79 -44.53 -6.17
CA ARG A 453 -26.61 -43.33 -6.35
C ARG A 453 -26.04 -42.35 -7.38
N PHE A 454 -24.75 -42.45 -7.67
CA PHE A 454 -24.06 -41.61 -8.65
C PHE A 454 -23.98 -42.26 -10.04
N GLU A 455 -24.32 -43.55 -10.15
CA GLU A 455 -24.27 -44.28 -11.41
C GLU A 455 -25.34 -43.74 -12.37
N GLY A 456 -24.90 -43.18 -13.51
CA GLY A 456 -25.78 -42.55 -14.49
C GLY A 456 -26.45 -41.25 -14.00
N SER A 457 -26.02 -40.70 -12.86
CA SER A 457 -26.54 -39.43 -12.34
C SER A 457 -25.97 -38.24 -13.11
N SER A 458 -26.73 -37.14 -13.21
CA SER A 458 -26.24 -35.87 -13.78
C SER A 458 -25.56 -34.98 -12.73
N ILE A 459 -25.37 -35.47 -11.50
CA ILE A 459 -24.71 -34.74 -10.41
C ILE A 459 -23.20 -34.87 -10.66
N ASP A 460 -22.50 -33.75 -10.82
CA ASP A 460 -21.07 -33.75 -11.16
C ASP A 460 -20.19 -33.07 -10.09
N PHE A 461 -18.90 -33.43 -10.12
CA PHE A 461 -17.85 -32.81 -9.29
C PHE A 461 -17.53 -31.35 -9.65
N ARG A 462 -18.04 -30.85 -10.79
CA ARG A 462 -17.69 -29.53 -11.33
C ARG A 462 -18.48 -28.41 -10.66
N GLY A 463 -19.44 -28.76 -9.79
CA GLY A 463 -20.19 -27.83 -8.95
C GLY A 463 -21.35 -27.17 -9.69
N ASN A 464 -21.91 -27.85 -10.68
CA ASN A 464 -23.08 -27.39 -11.42
C ASN A 464 -24.40 -27.63 -10.67
N ASN A 465 -24.40 -28.50 -9.67
CA ASN A 465 -25.57 -28.82 -8.86
C ASN A 465 -25.30 -28.54 -7.36
N PHE A 466 -26.18 -27.78 -6.72
CA PHE A 466 -25.99 -27.33 -5.32
C PHE A 466 -26.32 -28.40 -4.27
N GLU A 467 -26.80 -29.56 -4.72
CA GLU A 467 -27.05 -30.75 -3.90
C GLU A 467 -25.73 -31.43 -3.43
N LEU A 468 -24.61 -31.15 -4.11
CA LEU A 468 -23.27 -31.63 -3.75
C LEU A 468 -22.22 -30.51 -3.92
N LEU A 469 -21.61 -30.05 -2.83
CA LEU A 469 -20.67 -28.92 -2.81
C LEU A 469 -19.31 -29.33 -2.25
N LEU A 470 -18.35 -29.58 -3.14
CA LEU A 470 -17.04 -30.11 -2.77
C LEU A 470 -15.99 -28.99 -2.65
N PHE A 471 -14.94 -29.27 -1.87
CA PHE A 471 -13.83 -28.35 -1.70
C PHE A 471 -13.06 -28.22 -3.04
N GLY A 472 -13.11 -27.04 -3.65
CA GLY A 472 -12.49 -26.77 -4.95
C GLY A 472 -13.43 -26.81 -6.16
N SER A 473 -14.71 -27.13 -6.02
CA SER A 473 -15.65 -27.02 -7.15
C SER A 473 -15.84 -25.55 -7.59
N GLY A 474 -15.80 -25.30 -8.89
CA GLY A 474 -15.83 -23.96 -9.53
C GLY A 474 -14.44 -23.41 -9.93
N ARG A 475 -14.34 -22.10 -10.22
CA ARG A 475 -13.11 -21.44 -10.78
C ARG A 475 -11.87 -21.46 -9.86
N ARG A 476 -11.93 -22.10 -8.70
CA ARG A 476 -10.83 -22.22 -7.72
C ARG A 476 -10.44 -23.68 -7.47
N MET A 477 -10.69 -24.56 -8.44
CA MET A 477 -10.27 -25.96 -8.41
C MET A 477 -8.77 -26.06 -8.18
N CYS A 478 -8.37 -27.01 -7.32
CA CYS A 478 -6.97 -27.29 -7.05
C CYS A 478 -6.25 -27.52 -8.39
N PRO A 479 -5.19 -26.76 -8.72
CA PRO A 479 -4.46 -26.95 -9.97
C PRO A 479 -3.93 -28.37 -10.14
N GLY A 480 -3.63 -29.06 -9.03
CA GLY A 480 -3.17 -30.46 -9.04
C GLY A 480 -4.22 -31.45 -9.55
N ILE A 481 -5.51 -31.17 -9.38
CA ILE A 481 -6.59 -32.00 -9.97
C ILE A 481 -6.64 -31.80 -11.48
N SER A 482 -6.58 -30.55 -11.95
CA SER A 482 -6.52 -30.25 -13.38
C SER A 482 -5.27 -30.85 -14.03
N PHE A 483 -4.13 -30.79 -13.35
CA PHE A 483 -2.86 -31.35 -13.82
C PHE A 483 -2.88 -32.88 -13.90
N ALA A 484 -3.52 -33.56 -12.93
CA ALA A 484 -3.70 -35.00 -12.96
C ALA A 484 -4.63 -35.44 -14.11
N ILE A 485 -5.72 -34.70 -14.36
CA ILE A 485 -6.65 -34.98 -15.46
C ILE A 485 -5.97 -34.77 -16.83
N SER A 486 -5.23 -33.68 -17.01
CA SER A 486 -4.59 -33.35 -18.30
C SER A 486 -3.40 -34.23 -18.68
N ASN A 487 -2.67 -34.81 -17.71
CA ASN A 487 -1.58 -35.74 -18.04
C ASN A 487 -2.06 -37.12 -18.49
N ILE A 488 -3.34 -37.45 -18.25
CA ILE A 488 -3.92 -38.76 -18.57
C ILE A 488 -4.69 -38.72 -19.89
N GLU A 489 -5.09 -37.54 -20.38
CA GLU A 489 -5.61 -37.38 -21.76
C GLU A 489 -4.51 -37.48 -22.84
N LEU A 490 -3.25 -37.66 -22.44
CA LEU A 490 -2.09 -37.82 -23.32
C LEU A 490 -1.54 -39.27 -23.36
N GLU A 491 -2.18 -40.22 -22.69
CA GLU A 491 -2.02 -41.68 -22.85
C GLU A 491 -3.30 -42.29 -23.39
#